data_AF-A0A9Q4E6I4-F1
#
_entry.id   AF-A0A9Q4E6I4-F1
#
_cell.length_a   1.000
_cell.length_b   1.000
_cell.length_c   1.000
_cell.angle_alpha   90.00
_cell.angle_beta   90.00
_cell.angle_gamma   90.00
#
_symmetry.space_group_name_H-M   'P 1'
#
loop_
_entity.id
_entity.type
_entity.pdbx_description
1 polymer ?
#
loop_
_entity_poly.entity_id
_entity_poly.type
_entity_poly.pdbx_seq_one_letter_code
_entity_poly.pdbx_strand_id
1 'polypeptide(L)'
;MKILFAKRLGILAIGSLLVLAGCQTSGSSKGESNKTASSSAVEEDSSKTQEQTSESHNHDHDHSHAHDEETEKIYEGYFKDSQVKDRSLSDWEGDWQSVYPYLQDGTLDEVFSYKSEHEGDKTAEEYKEYYKKGYKTDVDRILIKQDTVTFFKNGKEYSGKYTYDGYEILTYDAGNRGVRYIFKLAKKAEGLPQYIQFSDHSIYPTKASHYHLYWGDDRKALLDEVKNWPTYYPSEMDGHDIAHEMMAH
;
A
#
# COMPACT_ATOMS: atom_id res chain seq x y z
N MET A 1 -24.03 4.59 28.57
CA MET A 1 -23.06 4.72 29.69
C MET A 1 -21.81 5.37 29.11
N LYS A 2 -21.50 6.63 29.49
CA LYS A 2 -20.32 7.34 28.97
C LYS A 2 -19.09 6.85 29.75
N ILE A 3 -18.10 6.28 29.07
CA ILE A 3 -16.85 5.82 29.71
C ILE A 3 -15.77 6.87 29.43
N LEU A 4 -15.29 7.50 30.50
CA LEU A 4 -14.17 8.44 30.50
C LEU A 4 -12.86 7.64 30.61
N PHE A 5 -11.93 7.80 29.65
CA PHE A 5 -10.58 7.26 29.77
C PHE A 5 -9.65 8.28 30.45
N ALA A 6 -9.07 7.89 31.59
CA ALA A 6 -8.05 8.65 32.29
C ALA A 6 -6.66 8.34 31.69
N LYS A 7 -6.00 9.37 31.14
CA LYS A 7 -4.57 9.31 30.73
C LYS A 7 -3.68 9.21 31.97
N ARG A 8 -2.75 8.25 31.99
CA ARG A 8 -1.56 8.30 32.85
C ARG A 8 -0.33 8.55 31.97
N LEU A 9 0.34 9.68 32.24
CA LEU A 9 1.66 10.04 31.73
C LEU A 9 2.74 9.32 32.54
N GLY A 10 3.83 8.91 31.89
CA GLY A 10 5.00 8.31 32.54
C GLY A 10 6.23 8.16 31.63
N ILE A 11 6.80 9.31 31.25
CA ILE A 11 8.23 9.63 31.02
C ILE A 11 9.18 8.47 30.63
N LEU A 12 9.70 8.49 29.39
CA LEU A 12 10.94 7.80 29.01
C LEU A 12 12.05 8.82 28.74
N ALA A 13 13.16 8.69 29.46
CA ALA A 13 14.36 9.51 29.31
C ALA A 13 15.20 9.08 28.09
N ILE A 14 15.64 10.06 27.32
CA ILE A 14 16.49 9.92 26.13
C ILE A 14 17.96 9.90 26.58
N GLY A 15 18.69 8.84 26.21
CA GLY A 15 20.14 8.75 26.34
C GLY A 15 20.79 8.75 24.97
N SER A 16 21.24 9.92 24.52
CA SER A 16 22.08 10.10 23.34
C SER A 16 23.51 9.59 23.59
N LEU A 17 24.07 8.81 22.67
CA LEU A 17 25.50 8.58 22.61
C LEU A 17 26.02 8.77 21.19
N LEU A 18 26.64 9.94 20.98
CA LEU A 18 27.52 10.27 19.87
C LEU A 18 28.82 9.47 19.99
N VAL A 19 29.27 8.86 18.88
CA VAL A 19 30.69 8.56 18.68
C VAL A 19 31.09 9.00 17.28
N LEU A 20 31.94 10.03 17.25
CA LEU A 20 32.73 10.50 16.11
C LEU A 20 34.02 9.68 16.01
N ALA A 21 34.37 9.21 14.82
CA ALA A 21 35.73 8.90 14.34
C ALA A 21 35.61 8.51 12.85
N GLY A 22 36.43 8.94 11.89
CA GLY A 22 37.62 9.76 11.84
C GLY A 22 38.12 9.75 10.38
N CYS A 23 38.64 10.86 9.89
CA CYS A 23 39.34 10.95 8.59
C CYS A 23 40.71 10.26 8.65
N GLN A 24 41.16 9.63 7.56
CA GLN A 24 42.42 9.97 6.84
C GLN A 24 42.78 9.00 5.70
N THR A 25 42.91 9.60 4.50
CA THR A 25 43.96 9.48 3.44
C THR A 25 44.78 8.18 3.32
N SER A 26 45.04 7.60 2.14
CA SER A 26 45.90 8.17 1.07
C SER A 26 46.14 7.12 -0.04
N GLY A 27 46.43 7.55 -1.28
CA GLY A 27 46.89 6.65 -2.35
C GLY A 27 46.91 7.26 -3.76
N SER A 28 47.96 8.03 -4.08
CA SER A 28 48.43 8.43 -5.44
C SER A 28 48.82 7.16 -6.24
N SER A 29 48.92 7.07 -7.57
CA SER A 29 49.38 8.02 -8.59
C SER A 29 49.03 7.57 -10.02
N LYS A 30 49.04 8.55 -10.92
CA LYS A 30 48.91 8.53 -12.39
C LYS A 30 49.78 7.50 -13.14
N GLY A 31 49.27 7.11 -14.32
CA GLY A 31 50.04 6.70 -15.51
C GLY A 31 49.34 7.24 -16.76
N GLU A 32 49.95 8.25 -17.38
CA GLU A 32 49.52 8.99 -18.57
C GLU A 32 50.02 8.31 -19.85
N SER A 33 49.32 8.50 -20.98
CA SER A 33 49.85 8.82 -22.34
C SER A 33 48.74 8.59 -23.39
N ASN A 34 48.11 9.66 -23.93
CA ASN A 34 48.44 10.34 -25.21
C ASN A 34 48.16 9.47 -26.46
N LYS A 35 47.58 9.90 -27.59
CA LYS A 35 47.30 11.20 -28.25
C LYS A 35 46.36 10.85 -29.44
N THR A 36 45.24 11.54 -29.68
CA THR A 36 45.05 12.78 -30.47
C THR A 36 44.66 12.58 -31.95
N ALA A 37 43.63 13.36 -32.32
CA ALA A 37 43.23 13.89 -33.63
C ALA A 37 42.49 12.96 -34.61
N SER A 38 41.60 13.44 -35.49
CA SER A 38 40.66 14.57 -35.56
C SER A 38 40.11 14.51 -36.99
N SER A 39 38.80 14.76 -37.12
CA SER A 39 38.09 15.29 -38.30
C SER A 39 38.20 14.58 -39.65
N SER A 40 37.06 14.17 -40.19
CA SER A 40 36.45 14.86 -41.35
C SER A 40 35.09 14.26 -41.68
N ALA A 41 34.12 15.13 -41.92
CA ALA A 41 32.83 14.83 -42.55
C ALA A 41 32.93 15.15 -44.04
N VAL A 42 32.36 14.33 -44.93
CA VAL A 42 31.37 14.72 -45.96
C VAL A 42 30.67 13.45 -46.51
N GLU A 43 29.45 13.68 -47.00
CA GLU A 43 28.41 12.89 -47.69
C GLU A 43 28.95 11.95 -48.81
N GLU A 44 28.27 10.92 -49.32
CA GLU A 44 26.89 10.81 -49.82
C GLU A 44 26.58 9.34 -50.23
N ASP A 45 25.29 9.03 -50.36
CA ASP A 45 24.65 8.08 -51.32
C ASP A 45 24.25 6.61 -50.96
N SER A 46 22.94 6.39 -51.14
CA SER A 46 22.17 5.19 -51.57
C SER A 46 22.31 3.82 -50.89
N SER A 47 21.22 3.34 -50.27
CA SER A 47 20.28 2.38 -50.89
C SER A 47 19.23 1.77 -49.93
N LYS A 48 18.06 1.50 -50.53
CA LYS A 48 16.79 0.86 -50.11
C LYS A 48 16.75 -0.20 -48.98
N THR A 49 15.61 -0.15 -48.26
CA THR A 49 14.72 -1.28 -47.81
C THR A 49 15.26 -2.10 -46.60
N GLN A 50 14.55 -2.32 -45.48
CA GLN A 50 13.15 -2.71 -45.27
C GLN A 50 12.70 -2.53 -43.79
N GLU A 51 11.39 -2.43 -43.59
CA GLU A 51 10.55 -2.51 -42.37
C GLU A 51 11.18 -2.98 -41.05
N GLN A 52 10.97 -2.20 -39.97
CA GLN A 52 10.20 -2.65 -38.81
C GLN A 52 9.43 -1.47 -38.21
N THR A 53 8.12 -1.58 -38.26
CA THR A 53 7.14 -0.71 -37.61
C THR A 53 7.33 -0.74 -36.09
N SER A 54 7.74 0.38 -35.51
CA SER A 54 7.67 0.62 -34.08
C SER A 54 6.23 0.93 -33.69
N GLU A 55 5.43 -0.10 -33.41
CA GLU A 55 4.21 0.06 -32.63
C GLU A 55 4.60 0.28 -31.16
N SER A 56 4.85 1.55 -30.83
CA SER A 56 4.78 2.03 -29.46
C SER A 56 3.31 1.94 -29.05
N HIS A 57 2.96 0.84 -28.37
CA HIS A 57 1.74 0.78 -27.57
C HIS A 57 1.96 1.62 -26.32
N ASN A 58 1.68 2.93 -26.43
CA ASN A 58 1.34 3.73 -25.26
C ASN A 58 -0.01 3.21 -24.75
N HIS A 59 0.03 2.39 -23.72
CA HIS A 59 -1.12 2.15 -22.87
C HIS A 59 -1.23 3.34 -21.92
N ASP A 60 -1.84 4.43 -22.39
CA ASP A 60 -2.41 5.43 -21.51
C ASP A 60 -3.58 4.75 -20.79
N HIS A 61 -3.29 4.20 -19.60
CA HIS A 61 -4.30 3.81 -18.63
C HIS A 61 -4.84 5.08 -17.98
N ASP A 62 -5.62 5.85 -18.75
CA ASP A 62 -6.44 6.94 -18.22
C ASP A 62 -7.58 6.31 -17.42
N HIS A 63 -7.32 6.04 -16.15
CA HIS A 63 -8.36 5.73 -15.17
C HIS A 63 -9.17 7.00 -14.94
N SER A 64 -10.09 7.30 -15.87
CA SER A 64 -11.00 8.43 -15.77
C SER A 64 -11.99 8.17 -14.63
N HIS A 65 -11.55 8.39 -13.40
CA HIS A 65 -12.46 8.49 -12.27
C HIS A 65 -13.02 9.89 -12.25
N ALA A 66 -14.05 10.13 -13.08
CA ALA A 66 -15.00 11.19 -12.80
C ALA A 66 -15.78 10.77 -11.55
N HIS A 67 -15.15 10.86 -10.39
CA HIS A 67 -15.83 10.69 -9.11
C HIS A 67 -16.83 11.84 -9.00
N ASP A 68 -18.11 11.49 -8.89
CA ASP A 68 -19.08 12.48 -8.44
C ASP A 68 -18.73 12.91 -7.00
N GLU A 69 -19.11 14.13 -6.61
CA GLU A 69 -18.79 14.66 -5.28
C GLU A 69 -19.29 13.77 -4.12
N GLU A 70 -20.29 12.91 -4.38
CA GLU A 70 -20.80 11.97 -3.40
C GLU A 70 -19.82 10.80 -3.20
N THR A 71 -19.25 10.26 -4.26
CA THR A 71 -18.25 9.19 -4.23
C THR A 71 -16.98 9.65 -3.51
N GLU A 72 -16.49 10.86 -3.77
CA GLU A 72 -15.35 11.44 -3.05
C GLU A 72 -15.62 11.55 -1.55
N LYS A 73 -16.78 12.09 -1.17
CA LYS A 73 -17.17 12.19 0.24
C LYS A 73 -17.25 10.82 0.90
N ILE A 74 -17.78 9.81 0.20
CA ILE A 74 -17.81 8.43 0.70
C ILE A 74 -16.38 7.92 0.94
N TYR A 75 -15.49 8.12 -0.03
CA TYR A 75 -14.09 7.70 0.02
C TYR A 75 -13.33 8.34 1.21
N GLU A 76 -13.57 9.63 1.45
CA GLU A 76 -13.08 10.40 2.61
C GLU A 76 -13.72 9.97 3.95
N GLY A 77 -14.75 9.12 3.92
CA GLY A 77 -15.41 8.58 5.11
C GLY A 77 -16.64 9.37 5.58
N TYR A 78 -17.21 10.22 4.72
CA TYR A 78 -18.43 11.01 4.96
C TYR A 78 -19.62 10.42 4.21
N PHE A 79 -20.38 9.57 4.89
CA PHE A 79 -21.57 8.91 4.36
C PHE A 79 -22.69 8.84 5.41
N LYS A 80 -23.84 8.25 5.05
CA LYS A 80 -24.94 7.91 5.95
C LYS A 80 -25.04 6.40 6.09
N ASP A 81 -25.50 5.93 7.24
CA ASP A 81 -25.63 4.48 7.51
C ASP A 81 -26.57 3.80 6.51
N SER A 82 -27.60 4.51 6.05
CA SER A 82 -28.54 4.02 5.03
C SER A 82 -27.93 3.79 3.64
N GLN A 83 -26.73 4.33 3.38
CA GLN A 83 -26.00 4.10 2.13
C GLN A 83 -25.16 2.83 2.18
N VAL A 84 -24.87 2.29 3.37
CA VAL A 84 -24.02 1.10 3.54
C VAL A 84 -24.80 -0.15 3.16
N LYS A 85 -24.17 -1.02 2.35
CA LYS A 85 -24.77 -2.27 1.88
C LYS A 85 -23.82 -3.44 2.16
N ASP A 86 -24.39 -4.63 2.35
CA ASP A 86 -23.62 -5.86 2.40
C ASP A 86 -22.81 -6.06 1.11
N ARG A 87 -21.65 -6.70 1.25
CA ARG A 87 -20.73 -6.99 0.15
C ARG A 87 -20.33 -8.46 0.17
N SER A 88 -19.99 -8.96 -1.01
CA SER A 88 -19.53 -10.34 -1.23
C SER A 88 -18.01 -10.42 -1.32
N LEU A 89 -17.41 -11.56 -0.96
CA LEU A 89 -15.96 -11.75 -1.06
C LEU A 89 -15.43 -11.53 -2.49
N SER A 90 -16.27 -11.76 -3.51
CA SER A 90 -15.92 -11.51 -4.91
C SER A 90 -15.59 -10.05 -5.22
N ASP A 91 -15.95 -9.10 -4.36
CA ASP A 91 -15.54 -7.70 -4.51
C ASP A 91 -14.03 -7.51 -4.38
N TRP A 92 -13.37 -8.43 -3.66
CA TRP A 92 -11.90 -8.51 -3.49
C TRP A 92 -11.28 -9.70 -4.24
N GLU A 93 -12.02 -10.38 -5.13
CA GLU A 93 -11.46 -11.47 -5.93
C GLU A 93 -10.32 -10.96 -6.82
N GLY A 94 -9.17 -11.61 -6.74
CA GLY A 94 -7.95 -11.14 -7.36
C GLY A 94 -6.70 -11.70 -6.69
N ASP A 95 -5.56 -11.32 -7.24
CA ASP A 95 -4.23 -11.65 -6.73
C ASP A 95 -3.56 -10.37 -6.24
N TRP A 96 -3.10 -10.37 -5.00
CA TRP A 96 -2.79 -9.14 -4.27
C TRP A 96 -1.42 -9.20 -3.61
N GLN A 97 -0.65 -8.12 -3.72
CA GLN A 97 0.67 -7.98 -3.12
C GLN A 97 0.69 -6.94 -1.99
N SER A 98 1.45 -7.24 -0.95
CA SER A 98 1.70 -6.30 0.16
C SER A 98 2.54 -5.13 -0.32
N VAL A 99 2.20 -3.92 0.11
CA VAL A 99 3.01 -2.71 -0.16
C VAL A 99 4.21 -2.56 0.79
N TYR A 100 4.29 -3.40 1.83
CA TYR A 100 5.35 -3.28 2.85
C TYR A 100 6.77 -3.39 2.29
N PRO A 101 7.09 -4.30 1.34
CA PRO A 101 8.41 -4.35 0.72
C PRO A 101 8.82 -3.03 0.02
N TYR A 102 7.88 -2.38 -0.69
CA TYR A 102 8.13 -1.09 -1.37
C TYR A 102 8.34 0.09 -0.40
N LEU A 103 7.79 -0.01 0.82
CA LEU A 103 8.16 0.93 1.89
C LEU A 103 9.59 0.68 2.38
N GLN A 104 9.99 -0.60 2.47
CA GLN A 104 11.28 -0.99 3.05
C GLN A 104 12.48 -0.69 2.13
N ASP A 105 12.31 -0.90 0.82
CA ASP A 105 13.36 -0.63 -0.18
C ASP A 105 13.45 0.86 -0.58
N GLY A 106 12.44 1.66 -0.22
CA GLY A 106 12.40 3.10 -0.45
C GLY A 106 11.61 3.52 -1.70
N THR A 107 11.01 2.59 -2.44
CA THR A 107 10.16 2.93 -3.61
C THR A 107 9.04 3.90 -3.24
N LEU A 108 8.44 3.77 -2.05
CA LEU A 108 7.35 4.67 -1.61
C LEU A 108 7.83 6.00 -1.00
N ASP A 109 9.13 6.32 -1.03
CA ASP A 109 9.64 7.56 -0.40
C ASP A 109 9.13 8.83 -1.07
N GLU A 110 8.80 8.76 -2.36
CA GLU A 110 8.15 9.87 -3.08
C GLU A 110 6.75 10.17 -2.55
N VAL A 111 5.98 9.15 -2.18
CA VAL A 111 4.63 9.30 -1.60
C VAL A 111 4.69 10.08 -0.30
N PHE A 112 5.65 9.77 0.57
CA PHE A 112 5.79 10.45 1.86
C PHE A 112 6.30 11.88 1.71
N SER A 113 7.16 12.12 0.73
CA SER A 113 7.62 13.47 0.38
C SER A 113 6.45 14.32 -0.14
N TYR A 114 5.65 13.76 -1.06
CA TYR A 114 4.45 14.40 -1.58
C TYR A 114 3.45 14.75 -0.47
N LYS A 115 3.13 13.81 0.43
CA LYS A 115 2.21 14.05 1.55
C LYS A 115 2.76 15.11 2.52
N SER A 116 4.06 15.11 2.79
CA SER A 116 4.68 16.16 3.62
C SER A 116 4.54 17.56 3.01
N GLU A 117 4.72 17.69 1.69
CA GLU A 117 4.60 18.96 0.97
C GLU A 117 3.15 19.47 0.85
N HIS A 118 2.18 18.57 0.68
CA HIS A 118 0.78 18.94 0.40
C HIS A 118 -0.09 19.01 1.67
N GLU A 119 0.12 18.13 2.65
CA GLU A 119 -0.66 18.12 3.90
C GLU A 119 0.01 18.98 4.99
N GLY A 120 1.35 19.04 5.00
CA GLY A 120 2.13 19.97 5.84
C GLY A 120 2.07 19.73 7.35
N ASP A 121 1.46 18.64 7.82
CA ASP A 121 1.27 18.33 9.25
C ASP A 121 2.39 17.45 9.84
N LYS A 122 3.21 16.82 8.98
CA LYS A 122 4.31 15.90 9.32
C LYS A 122 5.46 16.02 8.31
N THR A 123 6.67 15.64 8.73
CA THR A 123 7.79 15.45 7.80
C THR A 123 7.64 14.14 7.01
N ALA A 124 8.35 14.00 5.89
CA ALA A 124 8.38 12.75 5.12
C ALA A 124 8.84 11.55 5.97
N GLU A 125 9.79 11.74 6.89
CA GLU A 125 10.25 10.69 7.82
C GLU A 125 9.17 10.30 8.83
N GLU A 126 8.41 11.28 9.35
CA GLU A 126 7.29 11.03 10.26
C GLU A 126 6.16 10.27 9.56
N TYR A 127 5.88 10.60 8.30
CA TYR A 127 4.98 9.83 7.44
C TYR A 127 5.48 8.41 7.23
N LYS A 128 6.74 8.24 6.82
CA LYS A 128 7.34 6.92 6.61
C LYS A 128 7.25 6.05 7.86
N GLU A 129 7.54 6.59 9.05
CA GLU A 129 7.43 5.84 10.31
C GLU A 129 5.99 5.56 10.74
N TYR A 130 5.02 6.41 10.37
CA TYR A 130 3.60 6.13 10.53
C TYR A 130 3.16 4.96 9.63
N TYR A 131 3.41 5.04 8.33
CA TYR A 131 3.06 4.02 7.35
C TYR A 131 3.81 2.70 7.57
N LYS A 132 5.05 2.75 8.06
CA LYS A 132 5.81 1.55 8.44
C LYS A 132 5.12 0.73 9.52
N LYS A 133 4.44 1.36 10.48
CA LYS A 133 3.62 0.66 11.49
C LYS A 133 2.33 0.14 10.87
N GLY A 134 1.71 0.93 10.00
CA GLY A 134 0.52 0.56 9.25
C GLY A 134 0.73 -0.69 8.41
N TYR A 135 1.68 -0.66 7.48
CA TYR A 135 1.88 -1.68 6.46
C TYR A 135 2.58 -2.95 6.94
N LYS A 136 3.28 -2.91 8.08
CA LYS A 136 4.07 -4.03 8.55
C LYS A 136 3.25 -5.33 8.59
N THR A 137 3.72 -6.32 7.85
CA THR A 137 3.14 -7.66 7.78
C THR A 137 4.22 -8.67 7.40
N ASP A 138 3.98 -9.95 7.67
CA ASP A 138 4.74 -11.08 7.13
C ASP A 138 3.94 -11.91 6.11
N VAL A 139 2.79 -11.39 5.70
CA VAL A 139 1.94 -11.92 4.62
C VAL A 139 2.21 -11.08 3.37
N ASP A 140 3.04 -11.59 2.48
CA ASP A 140 3.54 -10.85 1.31
C ASP A 140 2.53 -10.81 0.16
N ARG A 141 1.65 -11.81 0.08
CA ARG A 141 0.66 -11.97 -0.99
C ARG A 141 -0.62 -12.59 -0.47
N ILE A 142 -1.74 -12.21 -1.05
CA ILE A 142 -3.06 -12.79 -0.80
C ILE A 142 -3.71 -13.12 -2.13
N LEU A 143 -4.19 -14.35 -2.28
CA LEU A 143 -4.97 -14.77 -3.44
C LEU A 143 -6.41 -15.03 -2.99
N ILE A 144 -7.36 -14.36 -3.62
CA ILE A 144 -8.79 -14.52 -3.34
C ILE A 144 -9.44 -15.07 -4.60
N LYS A 145 -10.05 -16.25 -4.48
CA LYS A 145 -10.78 -16.90 -5.58
C LYS A 145 -12.07 -17.50 -5.05
N GLN A 146 -13.19 -17.06 -5.60
CA GLN A 146 -14.52 -17.46 -5.12
C GLN A 146 -14.70 -17.24 -3.59
N ASP A 147 -14.86 -18.31 -2.82
CA ASP A 147 -15.03 -18.30 -1.37
C ASP A 147 -13.71 -18.57 -0.60
N THR A 148 -12.59 -18.71 -1.31
CA THR A 148 -11.32 -19.16 -0.76
C THR A 148 -10.32 -18.02 -0.72
N VAL A 149 -9.71 -17.82 0.46
CA VAL A 149 -8.63 -16.87 0.68
C VAL A 149 -7.36 -17.65 1.02
N THR A 150 -6.29 -17.35 0.29
CA THR A 150 -4.98 -17.95 0.45
C THR A 150 -3.97 -16.89 0.89
N PHE A 151 -3.33 -17.14 2.03
CA PHE A 151 -2.27 -16.31 2.61
C PHE A 151 -0.91 -16.89 2.25
N PHE A 152 -0.04 -16.08 1.67
CA PHE A 152 1.36 -16.42 1.46
C PHE A 152 2.21 -15.73 2.52
N LYS A 153 2.72 -16.51 3.46
CA LYS A 153 3.44 -16.02 4.65
C LYS A 153 4.75 -16.77 4.82
N ASN A 154 5.87 -16.03 4.81
CA ASN A 154 7.21 -16.61 4.97
C ASN A 154 7.47 -17.79 4.01
N GLY A 155 7.06 -17.67 2.74
CA GLY A 155 7.20 -18.71 1.72
C GLY A 155 6.28 -19.93 1.89
N LYS A 156 5.33 -19.90 2.83
CA LYS A 156 4.31 -20.94 3.04
C LYS A 156 2.94 -20.45 2.61
N GLU A 157 2.11 -21.38 2.17
CA GLU A 157 0.74 -21.14 1.75
C GLU A 157 -0.25 -21.67 2.79
N TYR A 158 -1.24 -20.84 3.15
CA TYR A 158 -2.34 -21.23 4.04
C TYR A 158 -3.66 -20.83 3.38
N SER A 159 -4.53 -21.80 3.08
CA SER A 159 -5.75 -21.57 2.31
C SER A 159 -7.00 -22.06 3.03
N GLY A 160 -8.05 -21.23 3.03
CA GLY A 160 -9.29 -21.53 3.73
C GLY A 160 -10.50 -20.85 3.10
N LYS A 161 -11.67 -21.48 3.28
CA LYS A 161 -12.95 -20.92 2.86
C LYS A 161 -13.48 -19.93 3.89
N TYR A 162 -13.89 -18.76 3.44
CA TYR A 162 -14.43 -17.69 4.27
C TYR A 162 -15.88 -17.39 3.91
N THR A 163 -16.72 -17.26 4.94
CA THR A 163 -18.14 -16.92 4.81
C THR A 163 -18.38 -15.53 5.38
N TYR A 164 -19.21 -14.74 4.71
CA TYR A 164 -19.57 -13.40 5.15
C TYR A 164 -20.20 -13.41 6.56
N ASP A 165 -19.76 -12.49 7.42
CA ASP A 165 -20.16 -12.34 8.83
C ASP A 165 -20.61 -10.89 9.15
N GLY A 166 -21.13 -10.21 8.13
CA GLY A 166 -21.67 -8.85 8.22
C GLY A 166 -20.62 -7.75 8.07
N TYR A 167 -21.03 -6.53 8.36
CA TYR A 167 -20.17 -5.35 8.39
C TYR A 167 -20.30 -4.58 9.70
N GLU A 168 -19.33 -3.73 10.00
CA GLU A 168 -19.37 -2.79 11.12
C GLU A 168 -18.98 -1.39 10.64
N ILE A 169 -19.74 -0.37 11.06
CA ILE A 169 -19.44 1.04 10.78
C ILE A 169 -18.62 1.59 11.95
N LEU A 170 -17.42 2.07 11.66
CA LEU A 170 -16.51 2.68 12.62
C LEU A 170 -16.55 4.20 12.48
N THR A 171 -16.49 4.91 13.61
CA THR A 171 -16.34 6.37 13.65
C THR A 171 -15.00 6.68 14.31
N TYR A 172 -14.16 7.44 13.64
CA TYR A 172 -12.82 7.79 14.10
C TYR A 172 -12.85 9.12 14.87
N ASP A 173 -11.80 9.40 15.64
CA ASP A 173 -11.69 10.62 16.46
C ASP A 173 -11.74 11.91 15.62
N ALA A 174 -11.27 11.86 14.36
CA ALA A 174 -11.34 12.97 13.42
C ALA A 174 -12.74 13.22 12.86
N GLY A 175 -13.72 12.36 13.18
CA GLY A 175 -15.12 12.47 12.76
C GLY A 175 -15.44 11.80 11.44
N ASN A 176 -14.42 11.44 10.64
CA ASN A 176 -14.60 10.56 9.49
C ASN A 176 -14.91 9.13 9.94
N ARG A 177 -15.41 8.32 9.01
CA ARG A 177 -15.94 6.98 9.28
C ARG A 177 -15.40 5.97 8.28
N GLY A 178 -15.48 4.70 8.62
CA GLY A 178 -15.10 3.60 7.74
C GLY A 178 -16.01 2.39 7.94
N VAL A 179 -16.02 1.48 6.97
CA VAL A 179 -16.79 0.24 7.06
C VAL A 179 -15.82 -0.94 7.03
N ARG A 180 -15.95 -1.85 8.00
CA ARG A 180 -15.24 -3.13 8.02
C ARG A 180 -16.17 -4.23 7.51
N TYR A 181 -15.81 -4.90 6.43
CA TYR A 181 -16.53 -6.08 5.94
C TYR A 181 -15.87 -7.35 6.47
N ILE A 182 -16.63 -8.13 7.22
CA ILE A 182 -16.09 -9.20 8.06
C ILE A 182 -16.41 -10.55 7.42
N PHE A 183 -15.42 -11.41 7.37
CA PHE A 183 -15.59 -12.80 6.96
C PHE A 183 -14.99 -13.74 8.00
N LYS A 184 -15.67 -14.86 8.19
CA LYS A 184 -15.31 -15.90 9.15
C LYS A 184 -14.84 -17.15 8.42
N LEU A 185 -13.75 -17.74 8.90
CA LEU A 185 -13.25 -19.01 8.40
C LEU A 185 -14.28 -20.13 8.65
N ALA A 186 -14.75 -20.75 7.57
CA ALA A 186 -15.85 -21.73 7.59
C ALA A 186 -15.49 -23.01 8.37
N LYS A 187 -14.23 -23.44 8.28
CA LYS A 187 -13.69 -24.58 9.02
C LYS A 187 -12.35 -24.21 9.61
N LYS A 188 -12.25 -24.29 10.94
CA LYS A 188 -11.01 -24.02 11.67
C LYS A 188 -9.87 -24.86 11.08
N ALA A 189 -8.76 -24.19 10.82
CA ALA A 189 -7.55 -24.77 10.26
C ALA A 189 -6.33 -24.11 10.93
N GLU A 190 -5.26 -24.88 11.10
CA GLU A 190 -4.03 -24.37 11.70
C GLU A 190 -3.36 -23.34 10.77
N GLY A 191 -2.84 -22.27 11.34
CA GLY A 191 -2.16 -21.20 10.58
C GLY A 191 -3.10 -20.22 9.87
N LEU A 192 -4.42 -20.39 9.98
CA LEU A 192 -5.41 -19.46 9.42
C LEU A 192 -6.14 -18.68 10.51
N PRO A 193 -6.34 -17.36 10.31
CA PRO A 193 -7.12 -16.55 11.24
C PRO A 193 -8.59 -16.95 11.21
N GLN A 194 -9.26 -16.96 12.36
CA GLN A 194 -10.70 -17.26 12.42
C GLN A 194 -11.55 -16.16 11.73
N TYR A 195 -11.07 -14.92 11.72
CA TYR A 195 -11.74 -13.76 11.13
C TYR A 195 -10.78 -12.93 10.28
N ILE A 196 -11.31 -12.39 9.19
CA ILE A 196 -10.67 -11.38 8.35
C ILE A 196 -11.63 -10.20 8.16
N GLN A 197 -11.11 -8.99 8.07
CA GLN A 197 -11.89 -7.77 7.90
C GLN A 197 -11.27 -6.90 6.83
N PHE A 198 -12.04 -6.54 5.81
CA PHE A 198 -11.62 -5.64 4.74
C PHE A 198 -12.07 -4.21 5.03
N SER A 199 -11.21 -3.25 4.68
CA SER A 199 -11.51 -1.82 4.57
C SER A 199 -10.87 -1.29 3.28
N ASP A 200 -11.67 -0.77 2.36
CA ASP A 200 -11.21 -0.34 1.03
C ASP A 200 -11.89 0.96 0.56
N HIS A 201 -12.34 1.77 1.53
CA HIS A 201 -13.01 3.06 1.29
C HIS A 201 -14.37 2.97 0.58
N SER A 202 -14.86 1.77 0.22
CA SER A 202 -16.16 1.56 -0.41
C SER A 202 -17.23 1.08 0.58
N ILE A 203 -18.46 1.59 0.44
CA ILE A 203 -19.57 1.27 1.36
C ILE A 203 -20.70 0.44 0.72
N TYR A 204 -20.54 0.01 -0.52
CA TYR A 204 -21.49 -0.79 -1.27
C TYR A 204 -20.76 -1.72 -2.26
N PRO A 205 -21.46 -2.70 -2.89
CA PRO A 205 -20.84 -3.62 -3.85
C PRO A 205 -20.08 -2.91 -4.97
N THR A 206 -18.76 -3.04 -4.91
CA THR A 206 -17.77 -2.40 -5.78
C THR A 206 -16.52 -3.27 -5.82
N LYS A 207 -15.86 -3.36 -6.97
CA LYS A 207 -14.55 -4.02 -7.06
C LYS A 207 -13.50 -3.18 -6.36
N ALA A 208 -12.73 -3.78 -5.46
CA ALA A 208 -11.67 -3.07 -4.76
C ALA A 208 -10.53 -2.74 -5.73
N SER A 209 -9.97 -1.54 -5.62
CA SER A 209 -8.71 -1.15 -6.29
C SER A 209 -7.50 -1.45 -5.40
N HIS A 210 -7.66 -1.30 -4.09
CA HIS A 210 -6.72 -1.72 -3.05
C HIS A 210 -7.52 -1.97 -1.76
N TYR A 211 -6.89 -2.54 -0.73
CA TYR A 211 -7.55 -2.66 0.58
C TYR A 211 -6.56 -2.73 1.74
N HIS A 212 -7.06 -2.40 2.93
CA HIS A 212 -6.49 -2.77 4.21
C HIS A 212 -7.14 -4.04 4.73
N LEU A 213 -6.33 -4.99 5.21
CA LEU A 213 -6.81 -6.25 5.76
C LEU A 213 -6.39 -6.41 7.21
N TYR A 214 -7.36 -6.82 8.03
CA TYR A 214 -7.16 -7.12 9.45
C TYR A 214 -7.56 -8.56 9.69
N TRP A 215 -6.77 -9.32 10.45
CA TRP A 215 -7.04 -10.72 10.66
C TRP A 215 -6.61 -11.21 12.04
N GLY A 216 -7.33 -12.19 12.56
CA GLY A 216 -7.07 -12.76 13.88
C GLY A 216 -8.22 -13.63 14.37
N ASP A 217 -8.13 -14.06 15.62
CA ASP A 217 -9.09 -15.00 16.21
C ASP A 217 -10.21 -14.34 17.02
N ASP A 218 -10.08 -13.03 17.30
CA ASP A 218 -11.07 -12.23 18.01
C ASP A 218 -11.66 -11.16 17.09
N ARG A 219 -12.89 -11.40 16.61
CA ARG A 219 -13.64 -10.50 15.73
C ARG A 219 -13.72 -9.07 16.28
N LYS A 220 -13.92 -8.91 17.60
CA LYS A 220 -14.15 -7.60 18.20
C LYS A 220 -12.82 -6.86 18.38
N ALA A 221 -11.78 -7.54 18.85
CA ALA A 221 -10.47 -6.92 19.02
C ALA A 221 -9.91 -6.34 17.71
N LEU A 222 -10.22 -6.96 16.56
CA LEU A 222 -9.82 -6.45 15.24
C LEU A 222 -10.50 -5.12 14.84
N LEU A 223 -11.67 -4.80 15.43
CA LEU A 223 -12.33 -3.50 15.21
C LEU A 223 -11.65 -2.39 16.02
N ASP A 224 -10.99 -2.75 17.12
CA ASP A 224 -10.21 -1.82 17.95
C ASP A 224 -8.78 -1.60 17.37
N GLU A 225 -8.37 -2.40 16.37
CA GLU A 225 -7.07 -2.25 15.70
C GLU A 225 -7.12 -1.16 14.62
N VAL A 226 -6.37 -0.09 14.89
CA VAL A 226 -6.29 1.13 14.07
C VAL A 226 -4.84 1.57 13.79
N LYS A 227 -3.84 0.81 14.25
CA LYS A 227 -2.41 1.15 14.14
C LYS A 227 -1.68 0.31 13.10
N ASN A 228 -2.02 -0.97 13.00
CA ASN A 228 -1.49 -1.88 11.99
C ASN A 228 -2.62 -2.28 11.04
N TRP A 229 -2.44 -1.95 9.78
CA TRP A 229 -3.40 -2.10 8.70
C TRP A 229 -2.64 -2.52 7.42
N PRO A 230 -2.18 -3.78 7.38
CA PRO A 230 -1.53 -4.33 6.20
C PRO A 230 -2.33 -4.04 4.93
N THR A 231 -1.65 -3.53 3.92
CA THR A 231 -2.27 -2.94 2.73
C THR A 231 -1.83 -3.66 1.48
N TYR A 232 -2.78 -3.88 0.59
CA TYR A 232 -2.60 -4.72 -0.58
C TYR A 232 -3.14 -4.05 -1.84
N TYR A 233 -2.34 -4.14 -2.91
CA TYR A 233 -2.66 -3.72 -4.27
C TYR A 233 -2.63 -4.93 -5.22
N PRO A 234 -3.23 -4.86 -6.42
CA PRO A 234 -3.16 -5.91 -7.42
C PRO A 234 -1.72 -6.33 -7.71
N SER A 235 -1.49 -7.63 -7.85
CA SER A 235 -0.15 -8.22 -8.03
C SER A 235 0.51 -7.86 -9.36
N GLU A 236 -0.28 -7.43 -10.35
CA GLU A 236 0.22 -6.98 -11.65
C GLU A 236 0.82 -5.57 -11.64
N MET A 237 0.53 -4.75 -10.61
CA MET A 237 1.07 -3.39 -10.52
C MET A 237 2.53 -3.42 -10.09
N ASP A 238 3.33 -2.51 -10.61
CA ASP A 238 4.67 -2.28 -10.08
C ASP A 238 4.66 -1.23 -8.95
N GLY A 239 5.81 -1.07 -8.28
CA GLY A 239 5.90 -0.15 -7.15
C GLY A 239 5.73 1.33 -7.52
N HIS A 240 6.01 1.72 -8.78
CA HIS A 240 5.82 3.09 -9.26
C HIS A 240 4.35 3.37 -9.55
N ASP A 241 3.65 2.42 -10.18
CA ASP A 241 2.19 2.52 -10.38
C ASP A 241 1.48 2.64 -9.03
N ILE A 242 1.87 1.83 -8.05
CA ILE A 242 1.33 1.91 -6.68
C ILE A 242 1.63 3.29 -6.07
N ALA A 243 2.85 3.81 -6.20
CA ALA A 243 3.20 5.12 -5.65
C ALA A 243 2.36 6.25 -6.27
N HIS A 244 2.15 6.23 -7.59
CA HIS A 244 1.30 7.19 -8.29
C HIS A 244 -0.15 7.12 -7.82
N GLU A 245 -0.74 5.94 -7.74
CA GLU A 245 -2.10 5.74 -7.21
C GLU A 245 -2.21 6.28 -5.76
N MET A 246 -1.21 6.02 -4.92
CA MET A 246 -1.20 6.53 -3.53
C MET A 246 -1.07 8.05 -3.40
N MET A 247 -0.59 8.74 -4.44
CA MET A 247 -0.51 10.21 -4.48
C MET A 247 -1.76 10.85 -5.11
N ALA A 248 -2.50 10.09 -5.91
CA ALA A 248 -3.81 10.50 -6.43
C ALA A 248 -4.92 10.45 -5.35
N HIS A 249 -4.66 9.77 -4.22
CA HIS A 249 -5.56 9.58 -3.08
C HIS A 249 -5.03 10.23 -1.78
#